data_AF-A0A7T7XRE7-F1
#
_entry.id   AF-A0A7T7XRE7-F1
#
_cell.length_a   1.000
_cell.length_b   1.000
_cell.length_c   1.000
_cell.angle_alpha   90.00
_cell.angle_beta   90.00
_cell.angle_gamma   90.00
#
_symmetry.space_group_name_H-M   'P 1'
#
loop_
_entity.id
_entity.type
_entity.pdbx_description
1 polymer ?
#
loop_
_entity_poly.entity_id
_entity_poly.type
_entity_poly.pdbx_seq_one_letter_code
_entity_poly.pdbx_strand_id
1 'polypeptide(L)'
;MEIHNIAEDIVLSTVNDICDTIEQQGNPEKLCICGQCRLDTACYVLNRIPPHYVISNRGVARVDIETIERQQQEADIVALVHEGIRRVSHIQRPYVNHSAPRTEAAAAGNKPVFNIPTIIGRAFNGIDFSPAEAEIQLFRNGAVVPMKDYNWQNPYMLVKNTAGTFTFWPKPLEAEAAGIRETFEYSIKIAAPGFEELSHFFKIPVISELQTAESFSMQRTFKLPDLYLFPPGNDDNIGLA
;
A
#
# COMPACT_ATOMS: atom_id res chain seq x y z
N MET A 1 8.15 26.12 -1.55
CA MET A 1 9.02 25.43 -2.53
C MET A 1 9.19 24.03 -2.01
N GLU A 2 8.76 23.05 -2.78
CA GLU A 2 8.78 21.64 -2.41
C GLU A 2 9.58 20.88 -3.46
N ILE A 3 10.22 19.79 -3.05
CA ILE A 3 10.90 18.89 -3.97
C ILE A 3 9.82 18.17 -4.78
N HIS A 4 9.91 18.20 -6.10
CA HIS A 4 8.94 17.58 -7.01
C HIS A 4 9.64 16.73 -8.07
N ASN A 5 9.13 15.53 -8.34
CA ASN A 5 9.61 14.68 -9.41
C ASN A 5 8.78 14.92 -10.68
N ILE A 6 9.35 15.62 -11.66
CA ILE A 6 8.64 15.95 -12.91
C ILE A 6 8.26 14.70 -13.73
N ALA A 7 8.95 13.58 -13.52
CA ALA A 7 8.61 12.32 -14.18
C ALA A 7 7.23 11.81 -13.75
N GLU A 8 6.74 12.17 -12.56
CA GLU A 8 5.39 11.84 -12.11
C GLU A 8 4.34 12.47 -13.02
N ASP A 9 4.48 13.76 -13.33
CA ASP A 9 3.54 14.48 -14.21
C ASP A 9 3.54 13.89 -15.62
N ILE A 10 4.73 13.67 -16.18
CA ILE A 10 4.89 13.13 -17.54
C ILE A 10 4.28 11.72 -17.63
N VAL A 11 4.59 10.85 -16.67
CA VAL A 11 4.05 9.48 -16.68
C VAL A 11 2.54 9.50 -16.49
N LEU A 12 2.02 10.31 -15.55
CA LEU A 12 0.58 10.39 -15.30
C LEU A 12 -0.17 10.92 -16.52
N SER A 13 0.35 11.94 -17.20
CA SER A 13 -0.27 12.46 -18.43
C SER A 13 -0.24 11.41 -19.53
N THR A 14 0.92 10.80 -19.80
CA THR A 14 1.06 9.77 -20.85
C THR A 14 0.16 8.56 -20.60
N VAL A 15 0.04 8.09 -19.36
CA VAL A 15 -0.88 6.99 -19.00
C VAL A 15 -2.33 7.37 -19.30
N ASN A 16 -2.75 8.57 -18.91
CA ASN A 16 -4.10 9.04 -19.18
C ASN A 16 -4.36 9.16 -20.69
N ASP A 17 -3.47 9.80 -21.44
CA ASP A 17 -3.61 9.98 -22.88
C ASP A 17 -3.73 8.65 -23.63
N ILE A 18 -2.89 7.67 -23.29
CA ILE A 18 -2.93 6.34 -23.90
C ILE A 18 -4.22 5.61 -23.52
N CYS A 19 -4.63 5.64 -22.25
CA CYS A 19 -5.86 4.98 -21.80
C CYS A 19 -7.10 5.61 -22.44
N ASP A 20 -7.16 6.93 -22.53
CA ASP A 20 -8.26 7.68 -23.15
C ASP A 20 -8.32 7.37 -24.66
N THR A 21 -7.17 7.25 -25.32
CA THR A 21 -7.10 6.81 -26.73
C THR A 21 -7.64 5.39 -26.91
N ILE A 22 -7.27 4.46 -26.04
CA ILE A 22 -7.79 3.08 -26.05
C ILE A 22 -9.32 3.07 -25.86
N GLU A 23 -9.83 3.88 -24.93
CA GLU A 23 -11.26 4.02 -24.66
C GLU A 23 -12.02 4.57 -25.88
N GLN A 24 -11.50 5.63 -26.51
CA GLN A 24 -12.06 6.22 -27.73
C GLN A 24 -12.08 5.23 -28.91
N GLN A 25 -11.09 4.34 -28.99
CA GLN A 25 -11.02 3.28 -30.00
C GLN A 25 -11.92 2.08 -29.67
N GLY A 26 -12.70 2.14 -28.58
CA GLY A 26 -13.63 1.08 -28.18
C GLY A 26 -12.98 -0.07 -27.42
N ASN A 27 -11.73 0.08 -27.00
CA ASN A 27 -10.97 -0.89 -26.19
C ASN A 27 -11.08 -2.35 -26.72
N PRO A 28 -10.57 -2.62 -27.94
CA PRO A 28 -10.75 -3.91 -28.61
C PRO A 28 -10.12 -5.09 -27.84
N GLU A 29 -9.01 -4.83 -27.13
CA GLU A 29 -8.31 -5.82 -26.30
C GLU A 29 -8.99 -6.04 -24.94
N LYS A 30 -10.08 -5.33 -24.63
CA LYS A 30 -10.82 -5.38 -23.36
C LYS A 30 -9.92 -5.19 -22.15
N LEU A 31 -8.99 -4.26 -22.25
CA LEU A 31 -8.04 -3.92 -21.19
C LEU A 31 -8.75 -3.20 -20.04
N CYS A 32 -8.32 -3.45 -18.81
CA CYS A 32 -8.80 -2.66 -17.67
C CYS A 32 -8.03 -1.34 -17.59
N ILE A 33 -8.74 -0.23 -17.82
CA ILE A 33 -8.20 1.14 -17.83
C ILE A 33 -8.89 2.05 -16.79
N CYS A 34 -9.43 1.44 -15.72
CA CYS A 34 -10.06 2.16 -14.63
C CYS A 34 -9.04 3.05 -13.88
N GLY A 35 -9.51 4.00 -13.06
CA GLY A 35 -8.63 4.92 -12.33
C GLY A 35 -7.56 4.22 -11.49
N GLN A 36 -7.88 3.07 -10.88
CA GLN A 36 -6.91 2.29 -10.13
C GLN A 36 -5.84 1.66 -11.03
N CYS A 37 -6.24 1.08 -12.16
CA CYS A 37 -5.30 0.48 -13.10
C CYS A 37 -4.38 1.53 -13.72
N ARG A 38 -4.87 2.76 -13.96
CA ARG A 38 -4.02 3.88 -14.41
C ARG A 38 -2.94 4.21 -13.36
N LEU A 39 -3.29 4.28 -12.08
CA LEU A 39 -2.33 4.51 -11.00
C LEU A 39 -1.34 3.35 -10.84
N ASP A 40 -1.80 2.10 -10.97
CA ASP A 40 -0.94 0.92 -10.93
C ASP A 40 0.04 0.91 -12.11
N THR A 41 -0.40 1.30 -13.31
CA THR A 41 0.46 1.50 -14.48
C THR A 41 1.46 2.64 -14.26
N ALA A 42 1.05 3.78 -13.72
CA ALA A 42 1.97 4.87 -13.40
C ALA A 42 3.06 4.40 -12.41
N CYS A 43 2.67 3.69 -11.34
CA CYS A 43 3.60 3.07 -10.40
C CYS A 43 4.55 2.07 -11.10
N TYR A 44 4.04 1.27 -12.04
CA TYR A 44 4.85 0.33 -12.83
C TYR A 44 5.97 1.04 -13.58
N VAL A 45 5.64 2.15 -14.25
CA VAL A 45 6.58 2.92 -15.09
C VAL A 45 7.56 3.73 -14.23
N LEU A 46 7.08 4.45 -13.21
CA LEU A 46 7.91 5.28 -12.34
C LEU A 46 9.01 4.47 -11.61
N ASN A 47 8.74 3.21 -11.29
CA ASN A 47 9.74 2.31 -10.69
C ASN A 47 10.79 1.77 -11.69
N ARG A 48 10.71 2.14 -12.98
CA ARG A 48 11.58 1.66 -14.06
C ARG A 48 12.30 2.76 -14.82
N ILE A 49 12.02 4.02 -14.49
CA ILE A 49 12.67 5.19 -15.10
C ILE A 49 13.46 5.97 -14.04
N PRO A 50 14.51 6.70 -14.42
CA PRO A 50 15.22 7.57 -13.48
C PRO A 50 14.31 8.73 -13.02
N PRO A 51 14.30 9.05 -11.72
CA PRO A 51 13.54 10.20 -11.22
C PRO A 51 14.25 11.52 -11.56
N HIS A 52 13.48 12.58 -11.74
CA HIS A 52 13.96 13.91 -12.11
C HIS A 52 13.40 14.97 -11.16
N TYR A 53 14.16 15.27 -10.11
CA TYR A 53 13.71 16.16 -9.04
C TYR A 53 14.05 17.64 -9.29
N VAL A 54 13.09 18.52 -9.05
CA VAL A 54 13.22 19.98 -9.13
C VAL A 54 12.70 20.66 -7.86
N ILE A 55 13.19 21.87 -7.59
CA ILE A 55 12.75 22.72 -6.45
C ILE A 55 12.15 24.04 -6.94
N SER A 56 12.35 24.41 -8.22
CA SER A 56 11.91 25.68 -8.79
C SER A 56 11.48 25.56 -10.25
N ASN A 57 10.63 26.50 -10.68
CA ASN A 57 10.16 26.61 -12.07
C ASN A 57 11.30 26.74 -13.09
N ARG A 58 12.46 27.30 -12.68
CA ARG A 58 13.65 27.38 -13.55
C ARG A 58 14.28 26.01 -13.82
N GLY A 59 14.08 25.05 -12.91
CA GLY A 59 14.47 23.65 -13.09
C GLY A 59 13.61 22.94 -14.12
N VAL A 60 12.30 23.22 -14.15
CA VAL A 60 11.34 22.71 -15.15
C VAL A 60 11.68 23.22 -16.54
N ALA A 61 11.94 24.52 -16.70
CA ALA A 61 12.26 25.12 -18.00
C ALA A 61 13.55 24.58 -18.67
N ARG A 62 14.45 23.92 -17.92
CA ARG A 62 15.62 23.23 -18.49
C ARG A 62 15.29 21.85 -19.04
N VAL A 63 14.21 21.26 -18.56
CA VAL A 63 13.69 19.95 -19.00
C VAL A 63 12.88 20.12 -20.28
N ASP A 64 12.20 21.27 -20.43
CA ASP A 64 11.42 21.62 -21.63
C ASP A 64 12.28 21.85 -22.90
N ILE A 65 13.60 21.72 -22.82
CA ILE A 65 14.47 21.81 -23.99
C ILE A 65 14.36 20.52 -24.81
N GLU A 66 13.89 20.62 -26.05
CA GLU A 66 13.79 19.49 -26.96
C GLU A 66 15.17 18.95 -27.36
N THR A 67 15.63 17.91 -26.67
CA THR A 67 16.84 17.18 -27.01
C THR A 67 16.51 15.80 -27.58
N ILE A 68 17.46 15.21 -28.32
CA ILE A 68 17.37 13.82 -28.81
C ILE A 68 17.20 12.85 -27.63
N GLU A 69 17.89 13.10 -26.52
CA GLU A 69 17.79 12.31 -25.29
C GLU A 69 16.36 12.34 -24.71
N ARG A 70 15.70 13.51 -24.73
CA ARG A 70 14.31 13.66 -24.28
C ARG A 70 13.34 12.84 -25.13
N GLN A 71 13.49 12.89 -26.46
CA GLN A 71 12.65 12.12 -27.37
C GLN A 71 12.80 10.61 -27.16
N GLN A 72 14.03 10.14 -26.87
CA GLN A 72 14.28 8.75 -26.51
C GLN A 72 13.60 8.38 -25.19
N GLN A 73 13.72 9.22 -24.16
CA GLN A 73 13.05 9.02 -22.87
C GLN A 73 11.51 8.97 -23.01
N GLU A 74 10.92 9.84 -23.83
CA GLU A 74 9.48 9.82 -24.10
C GLU A 74 9.05 8.52 -24.79
N ALA A 75 9.81 8.06 -25.79
CA ALA A 75 9.54 6.80 -26.46
C ALA A 75 9.64 5.60 -25.49
N ASP A 76 10.64 5.61 -24.60
CA ASP A 76 10.81 4.59 -23.57
C ASP A 76 9.65 4.59 -22.57
N ILE A 77 9.19 5.77 -22.12
CA ILE A 77 8.01 5.91 -21.25
C ILE A 77 6.78 5.33 -21.94
N VAL A 78 6.51 5.69 -23.20
CA VAL A 78 5.36 5.17 -23.96
C VAL A 78 5.42 3.65 -24.07
N ALA A 79 6.59 3.07 -24.37
CA ALA A 79 6.76 1.62 -24.44
C ALA A 79 6.47 0.95 -23.09
N LEU A 80 7.01 1.50 -21.99
CA LEU A 80 6.77 1.01 -20.63
C LEU A 80 5.31 1.16 -20.20
N VAL A 81 4.61 2.22 -20.62
CA VAL A 81 3.18 2.39 -20.34
C VAL A 81 2.37 1.30 -21.02
N HIS A 82 2.61 1.02 -22.31
CA HIS A 82 1.93 -0.09 -23.00
C HIS A 82 2.18 -1.44 -22.34
N GLU A 83 3.42 -1.71 -21.94
CA GLU A 83 3.75 -2.93 -21.18
C GLU A 83 3.01 -2.97 -19.83
N GLY A 84 3.04 -1.86 -19.10
CA GLY A 84 2.41 -1.71 -17.79
C GLY A 84 0.90 -1.90 -17.84
N ILE A 85 0.20 -1.33 -18.84
CA ILE A 85 -1.25 -1.51 -19.04
C ILE A 85 -1.58 -2.99 -19.22
N ARG A 86 -0.84 -3.69 -20.11
CA ARG A 86 -1.07 -5.13 -20.33
C ARG A 86 -0.84 -5.94 -19.06
N ARG A 87 0.29 -5.70 -18.37
CA ARG A 87 0.65 -6.37 -17.10
C ARG A 87 -0.44 -6.19 -16.04
N VAL A 88 -0.85 -4.96 -15.79
CA VAL A 88 -1.85 -4.62 -14.78
C VAL A 88 -3.22 -5.21 -15.16
N SER A 89 -3.60 -5.13 -16.44
CA SER A 89 -4.86 -5.70 -16.91
C SER A 89 -4.92 -7.23 -16.76
N HIS A 90 -3.79 -7.93 -16.86
CA HIS A 90 -3.70 -9.38 -16.63
C HIS A 90 -3.70 -9.78 -15.15
N ILE A 91 -3.21 -8.91 -14.26
CA ILE A 91 -3.05 -9.19 -12.82
C ILE A 91 -3.80 -8.12 -12.02
N GLN A 92 -5.12 -8.08 -12.19
CA GLN A 92 -5.98 -7.11 -11.53
C GLN A 92 -6.02 -7.34 -10.01
N ARG A 93 -6.11 -6.25 -9.25
CA ARG A 93 -6.29 -6.32 -7.80
C ARG A 93 -7.62 -7.03 -7.47
N PRO A 94 -7.62 -8.13 -6.71
CA PRO A 94 -8.82 -8.96 -6.53
C PRO A 94 -9.94 -8.31 -5.70
N TYR A 95 -9.61 -7.33 -4.84
CA TYR A 95 -10.57 -6.72 -3.90
C TYR A 95 -11.02 -5.30 -4.32
N VAL A 96 -10.70 -4.89 -5.55
CA VAL A 96 -11.12 -3.60 -6.11
C VAL A 96 -12.24 -3.84 -7.11
N ASN A 97 -13.32 -3.05 -7.00
CA ASN A 97 -14.35 -3.03 -8.03
C ASN A 97 -13.85 -2.22 -9.24
N HIS A 98 -13.30 -2.92 -10.23
CA HIS A 98 -12.77 -2.33 -11.46
C HIS A 98 -13.83 -1.77 -12.41
N SER A 99 -15.11 -1.97 -12.10
CA SER A 99 -16.24 -1.40 -12.83
C SER A 99 -16.86 -0.19 -12.13
N ALA A 100 -16.36 0.19 -10.94
CA ALA A 100 -16.85 1.36 -10.24
C ALA A 100 -16.43 2.64 -10.99
N PRO A 101 -17.33 3.63 -11.13
CA PRO A 101 -16.97 4.92 -11.68
C PRO A 101 -15.87 5.57 -10.82
N ARG A 102 -15.05 6.40 -11.46
CA ARG A 102 -13.95 7.12 -10.86
C ARG A 102 -14.46 7.97 -9.69
N THR A 103 -14.38 7.44 -8.47
CA THR A 103 -14.78 8.16 -7.26
C THR A 103 -13.76 9.26 -7.02
N GLU A 104 -14.17 10.51 -7.19
CA GLU A 104 -13.40 11.67 -6.74
C GLU A 104 -13.20 11.55 -5.23
N ALA A 105 -11.99 11.85 -4.76
CA ALA A 105 -11.66 11.82 -3.35
C ALA A 105 -12.65 12.71 -2.59
N ALA A 106 -13.50 12.09 -1.77
CA ALA A 106 -14.42 12.83 -0.92
C ALA A 106 -13.60 13.78 -0.04
N ALA A 107 -13.87 15.08 -0.14
CA ALA A 107 -13.21 16.10 0.64
C ALA A 107 -13.20 15.71 2.13
N ALA A 108 -12.00 15.49 2.67
CA ALA A 108 -11.81 15.10 4.06
C ALA A 108 -12.41 16.20 4.96
N GLY A 109 -13.40 15.84 5.77
CA GLY A 109 -13.98 16.74 6.75
C GLY A 109 -12.90 17.22 7.74
N ASN A 110 -12.93 18.51 8.07
CA ASN A 110 -11.96 19.20 8.93
C ASN A 110 -12.11 18.85 10.43
N LYS A 111 -12.53 17.62 10.74
CA LYS A 111 -12.75 17.15 12.12
C LYS A 111 -11.43 16.65 12.72
N PRO A 112 -11.18 16.89 14.02
CA PRO A 112 -10.05 16.28 14.70
C PRO A 112 -10.13 14.75 14.64
N VAL A 113 -8.99 14.11 14.41
CA VAL A 113 -8.88 12.65 14.32
C VAL A 113 -7.62 12.12 15.01
N PHE A 114 -7.68 10.90 15.50
CA PHE A 114 -6.51 10.11 15.85
C PHE A 114 -5.98 9.40 14.59
N ASN A 115 -4.85 9.90 14.08
CA ASN A 115 -4.11 9.28 12.99
C ASN A 115 -3.33 8.08 13.51
N ILE A 116 -3.92 6.89 13.42
CA ILE A 116 -3.24 5.65 13.81
C ILE A 116 -2.04 5.43 12.86
N PRO A 117 -0.82 5.22 13.39
CA PRO A 117 0.35 4.99 12.55
C PRO A 117 0.21 3.70 11.74
N THR A 118 0.95 3.61 10.64
CA THR A 118 1.04 2.35 9.91
C THR A 118 1.75 1.32 10.78
N ILE A 119 1.10 0.19 11.03
CA ILE A 119 1.62 -0.90 11.84
C ILE A 119 2.39 -1.83 10.91
N ILE A 120 3.66 -2.07 11.22
CA ILE A 120 4.56 -2.92 10.44
C ILE A 120 5.06 -4.03 11.35
N GLY A 121 4.96 -5.27 10.89
CA GLY A 121 5.50 -6.42 11.60
C GLY A 121 6.11 -7.43 10.65
N ARG A 122 6.80 -8.41 11.24
CA ARG A 122 7.35 -9.56 10.51
C ARG A 122 6.94 -10.85 11.19
N ALA A 123 6.63 -11.85 10.39
CA ALA A 123 6.30 -13.20 10.86
C ALA A 123 7.21 -14.24 10.20
N PHE A 124 7.78 -15.11 11.03
CA PHE A 124 8.71 -16.16 10.64
C PHE A 124 8.28 -17.51 11.20
N ASN A 125 8.71 -18.57 10.54
CA ASN A 125 8.73 -19.90 11.13
C ASN A 125 9.79 -19.93 12.26
N GLY A 126 9.38 -20.34 13.46
CA GLY A 126 10.24 -20.40 14.64
C GLY A 126 11.27 -21.53 14.63
N ILE A 127 11.17 -22.49 13.70
CA ILE A 127 12.12 -23.61 13.57
C ILE A 127 13.29 -23.23 12.66
N ASP A 128 13.00 -22.70 11.46
CA ASP A 128 13.99 -22.47 10.42
C ASP A 128 14.23 -20.98 10.10
N PHE A 129 13.51 -20.07 10.78
CA PHE A 129 13.58 -18.62 10.60
C PHE A 129 13.21 -18.13 9.19
N SER A 130 12.59 -18.98 8.37
CA SER A 130 12.10 -18.58 7.06
C SER A 130 10.84 -17.71 7.18
N PRO A 131 10.58 -16.80 6.22
CA PRO A 131 9.34 -16.04 6.15
C PRO A 131 8.11 -16.96 6.22
N ALA A 132 7.17 -16.65 7.11
CA ALA A 132 5.94 -17.40 7.21
C ALA A 132 5.02 -17.15 6.01
N GLU A 133 4.24 -18.17 5.63
CA GLU A 133 3.07 -18.02 4.76
C GLU A 133 1.82 -18.16 5.63
N ALA A 134 1.12 -17.06 5.86
CA ALA A 134 0.09 -16.99 6.90
C ALA A 134 -0.99 -15.96 6.57
N GLU A 135 -2.19 -16.19 7.08
CA GLU A 135 -3.21 -15.14 7.20
C GLU A 135 -2.98 -14.34 8.48
N ILE A 136 -2.92 -13.02 8.36
CA ILE A 136 -2.68 -12.11 9.47
C ILE A 136 -3.87 -11.16 9.60
N GLN A 137 -4.42 -11.05 10.79
CA GLN A 137 -5.57 -10.20 11.08
C GLN A 137 -5.26 -9.22 12.20
N LEU A 138 -5.63 -7.96 12.01
CA LEU A 138 -5.55 -6.92 13.03
C LEU A 138 -6.92 -6.70 13.67
N PHE A 139 -6.95 -6.79 14.99
CA PHE A 139 -8.16 -6.59 15.80
C PHE A 139 -8.00 -5.42 16.77
N ARG A 140 -9.14 -4.82 17.10
CA ARG A 140 -9.32 -3.88 18.21
C ARG A 140 -10.66 -4.15 18.86
N ASN A 141 -10.69 -4.25 20.19
CA ASN A 141 -11.91 -4.55 20.96
C ASN A 141 -12.67 -5.79 20.44
N GLY A 142 -11.93 -6.81 20.01
CA GLY A 142 -12.49 -8.05 19.45
C GLY A 142 -13.04 -7.97 18.02
N ALA A 143 -13.02 -6.80 17.38
CA ALA A 143 -13.48 -6.62 16.00
C ALA A 143 -12.31 -6.40 15.03
N VAL A 144 -12.47 -6.87 13.78
CA VAL A 144 -11.50 -6.64 12.70
C VAL A 144 -11.40 -5.14 12.42
N VAL A 145 -10.18 -4.62 12.41
CA VAL A 145 -9.94 -3.18 12.22
C VAL A 145 -10.18 -2.79 10.76
N PRO A 146 -11.05 -1.79 10.48
CA PRO A 146 -11.21 -1.25 9.13
C PRO A 146 -9.94 -0.49 8.72
N MET A 147 -9.51 -0.72 7.49
CA MET A 147 -8.32 -0.07 6.92
C MET A 147 -8.65 1.30 6.32
N LYS A 148 -7.63 2.14 6.13
CA LYS A 148 -7.76 3.50 5.60
C LYS A 148 -8.42 3.52 4.23
N ASP A 149 -8.02 2.62 3.35
CA ASP A 149 -8.58 2.44 2.00
C ASP A 149 -8.35 1.00 1.50
N TYR A 150 -8.82 0.70 0.28
CA TYR A 150 -8.76 -0.63 -0.33
C TYR A 150 -7.35 -1.12 -0.68
N ASN A 151 -6.33 -0.25 -0.66
CA ASN A 151 -4.93 -0.66 -0.86
C ASN A 151 -4.36 -1.37 0.36
N TRP A 152 -5.02 -1.25 1.52
CA TRP A 152 -4.63 -1.86 2.77
C TRP A 152 -5.67 -2.90 3.16
N GLN A 153 -5.23 -4.14 3.37
CA GLN A 153 -6.12 -5.28 3.58
C GLN A 153 -6.05 -5.78 5.00
N ASN A 154 -7.20 -6.22 5.51
CA ASN A 154 -7.32 -6.93 6.77
C ASN A 154 -8.49 -7.93 6.63
N PRO A 155 -8.23 -9.24 6.49
CA PRO A 155 -6.95 -9.94 6.65
C PRO A 155 -5.88 -9.56 5.62
N TYR A 156 -4.61 -9.65 6.03
CA TYR A 156 -3.44 -9.56 5.17
C TYR A 156 -2.88 -10.97 4.91
N MET A 157 -2.73 -11.33 3.64
CA MET A 157 -2.15 -12.61 3.24
C MET A 157 -0.64 -12.46 3.08
N LEU A 158 0.12 -13.06 4.01
CA LEU A 158 1.56 -13.07 3.96
C LEU A 158 2.04 -14.12 2.96
N VAL A 159 2.72 -13.67 1.90
CA VAL A 159 3.23 -14.52 0.81
C VAL A 159 4.75 -14.44 0.74
N LYS A 160 5.41 -15.46 0.19
CA LYS A 160 6.89 -15.58 0.15
C LYS A 160 7.62 -14.32 -0.31
N ASN A 161 7.04 -13.59 -1.28
CA ASN A 161 7.67 -12.43 -1.91
C ASN A 161 7.70 -11.16 -1.02
N THR A 162 7.08 -11.17 0.16
CA THR A 162 7.10 -10.02 1.09
C THR A 162 8.17 -10.15 2.18
N ALA A 163 9.04 -11.16 2.10
CA ALA A 163 10.11 -11.42 3.07
C ALA A 163 9.62 -11.45 4.54
N GLY A 164 8.41 -11.98 4.74
CA GLY A 164 7.78 -12.12 6.05
C GLY A 164 7.18 -10.83 6.59
N THR A 165 7.23 -9.73 5.83
CA THR A 165 6.72 -8.42 6.26
C THR A 165 5.24 -8.29 5.95
N PHE A 166 4.47 -7.82 6.95
CA PHE A 166 3.08 -7.41 6.80
C PHE A 166 2.87 -5.99 7.29
N THR A 167 1.86 -5.32 6.75
CA THR A 167 1.58 -3.93 7.06
C THR A 167 0.08 -3.66 7.12
N PHE A 168 -0.35 -2.92 8.15
CA PHE A 168 -1.72 -2.43 8.28
C PHE A 168 -1.71 -0.91 8.41
N TRP A 169 -2.63 -0.25 7.71
CA TRP A 169 -2.89 1.18 7.93
C TRP A 169 -4.35 1.37 8.36
N PRO A 170 -4.62 1.39 9.68
CA PRO A 170 -5.98 1.54 10.20
C PRO A 170 -6.64 2.85 9.77
N LYS A 171 -7.95 2.81 9.60
CA LYS A 171 -8.75 4.03 9.39
C LYS A 171 -8.60 4.97 10.60
N PRO A 172 -8.44 6.29 10.39
CA PRO A 172 -8.44 7.26 11.46
C PRO A 172 -9.72 7.21 12.30
N LEU A 173 -9.60 7.58 13.57
CA LEU A 173 -10.71 7.62 14.52
C LEU A 173 -11.08 9.06 14.79
N GLU A 174 -12.38 9.36 14.93
CA GLU A 174 -12.81 10.71 15.32
C GLU A 174 -12.29 11.05 16.72
N ALA A 175 -11.87 12.30 16.90
CA ALA A 175 -11.48 12.87 18.18
C ALA A 175 -12.33 14.10 18.48
N GLU A 176 -12.56 14.38 19.77
CA GLU A 176 -13.35 15.54 20.18
C GLU A 176 -12.62 16.87 19.91
N ALA A 177 -11.31 16.88 20.13
CA ALA A 177 -10.42 18.02 19.91
C ALA A 177 -9.04 17.55 19.46
N ALA A 178 -8.22 18.46 18.91
CA ALA A 178 -6.81 18.20 18.64
C ALA A 178 -5.96 18.27 19.92
N GLY A 179 -4.85 17.54 19.97
CA GLY A 179 -3.93 17.51 21.11
C GLY A 179 -4.33 16.57 22.24
N ILE A 180 -5.41 15.78 22.07
CA ILE A 180 -5.80 14.73 23.02
C ILE A 180 -4.84 13.57 22.86
N ARG A 181 -4.30 13.06 23.97
CA ARG A 181 -3.48 11.86 23.99
C ARG A 181 -4.29 10.68 24.47
N GLU A 182 -4.39 9.65 23.64
CA GLU A 182 -5.09 8.41 23.94
C GLU A 182 -4.20 7.20 23.62
N THR A 183 -4.46 6.07 24.27
CA THR A 183 -3.73 4.82 24.02
C THR A 183 -4.71 3.78 23.49
N PHE A 184 -4.45 3.30 22.28
CA PHE A 184 -5.29 2.31 21.61
C PHE A 184 -4.68 0.91 21.76
N GLU A 185 -5.50 -0.06 22.17
CA GLU A 185 -5.10 -1.46 22.33
C GLU A 185 -5.47 -2.26 21.08
N TYR A 186 -4.50 -3.00 20.55
CA TYR A 186 -4.67 -3.83 19.36
C TYR A 186 -4.18 -5.24 19.64
N SER A 187 -4.68 -6.19 18.85
CA SER A 187 -4.14 -7.54 18.80
C SER A 187 -3.98 -8.00 17.37
N ILE A 188 -2.87 -8.68 17.09
CA ILE A 188 -2.68 -9.40 15.84
C ILE A 188 -2.91 -10.88 16.08
N LYS A 189 -3.62 -11.51 15.15
CA LYS A 189 -3.76 -12.96 15.05
C LYS A 189 -3.08 -13.44 13.79
N ILE A 190 -2.27 -14.48 13.91
CA ILE A 190 -1.57 -15.10 12.79
C ILE A 190 -1.97 -16.57 12.74
N ALA A 191 -2.57 -16.96 11.62
CA ALA A 191 -2.96 -18.34 11.35
C ALA A 191 -2.19 -18.85 10.12
N ALA A 192 -1.44 -19.94 10.30
CA ALA A 192 -0.71 -20.61 9.23
C ALA A 192 -0.99 -22.11 9.27
N PRO A 193 -1.20 -22.78 8.11
CA PRO A 193 -1.39 -24.23 8.08
C PRO A 193 -0.21 -24.98 8.71
N GLY A 194 -0.49 -25.86 9.68
CA GLY A 194 0.54 -26.64 10.38
C GLY A 194 1.23 -25.93 11.53
N PHE A 195 0.77 -24.72 11.91
CA PHE A 195 1.27 -23.96 13.05
C PHE A 195 0.15 -23.68 14.06
N GLU A 196 0.52 -23.42 15.32
CA GLU A 196 -0.41 -22.88 16.32
C GLU A 196 -0.78 -21.43 15.99
N GLU A 197 -2.03 -21.04 16.26
CA GLU A 197 -2.46 -19.65 16.11
C GLU A 197 -1.69 -18.77 17.12
N LEU A 198 -0.97 -17.78 16.61
CA LEU A 198 -0.26 -16.81 17.43
C LEU A 198 -1.13 -15.56 17.62
N SER A 199 -1.33 -15.16 18.88
CA SER A 199 -1.96 -13.89 19.24
C SER A 199 -0.96 -12.95 19.93
N HIS A 200 -0.80 -11.74 19.42
CA HIS A 200 0.10 -10.71 19.96
C HIS A 200 -0.65 -9.42 20.29
N PHE A 201 -0.62 -8.99 21.55
CA PHE A 201 -1.30 -7.78 22.04
C PHE A 201 -0.30 -6.63 22.22
N PHE A 202 -0.69 -5.43 21.78
CA PHE A 202 0.16 -4.25 21.86
C PHE A 202 -0.68 -2.97 22.01
N LYS A 203 -0.01 -1.89 22.43
CA LYS A 203 -0.64 -0.59 22.66
C LYS A 203 0.06 0.50 21.86
N ILE A 204 -0.72 1.40 21.28
CA ILE A 204 -0.21 2.54 20.52
C ILE A 204 -0.70 3.83 21.16
N PRO A 205 0.19 4.66 21.75
CA PRO A 205 -0.17 6.01 22.15
C PRO A 205 -0.26 6.91 20.91
N VAL A 206 -1.36 7.65 20.78
CA VAL A 206 -1.63 8.55 19.64
C VAL A 206 -2.11 9.90 20.16
N ILE A 207 -1.70 10.97 19.48
CA ILE A 207 -2.18 12.33 19.73
C ILE A 207 -3.09 12.73 18.58
N SER A 208 -4.26 13.29 18.88
CA SER A 208 -5.20 13.74 17.86
C SER A 208 -4.71 14.98 17.11
N GLU A 209 -4.97 15.03 15.81
CA GLU A 209 -4.59 16.11 14.90
C GLU A 209 -5.84 16.66 14.21
N LEU A 210 -5.80 17.91 13.72
CA LEU A 210 -6.95 18.55 13.04
C LEU A 210 -7.25 17.98 11.65
N GLN A 211 -6.29 17.24 11.08
CA GLN A 211 -6.35 16.75 9.72
C GLN A 211 -6.06 15.26 9.69
N THR A 212 -6.71 14.57 8.76
CA THR A 212 -6.39 13.17 8.46
C THR A 212 -5.06 13.11 7.72
N ALA A 213 -4.17 12.19 8.12
CA ALA A 213 -2.97 11.90 7.35
C ALA A 213 -3.35 11.32 5.98
N GLU A 214 -3.03 12.03 4.90
CA GLU A 214 -3.39 11.65 3.53
C GLU A 214 -2.38 10.69 2.89
N SER A 215 -1.10 10.84 3.20
CA SER A 215 -0.01 10.04 2.63
C SER A 215 0.70 9.18 3.68
N PHE A 216 1.21 8.03 3.21
CA PHE A 216 2.04 7.15 4.04
C PHE A 216 3.35 7.86 4.35
N SER A 217 3.81 7.76 5.61
CA SER A 217 5.09 8.32 6.04
C SER A 217 5.83 7.33 6.92
N MET A 218 7.11 7.10 6.59
CA MET A 218 8.01 6.28 7.40
C MET A 218 8.15 6.79 8.83
N GLN A 219 7.95 8.10 9.06
CA GLN A 219 8.02 8.72 10.38
C GLN A 219 6.79 8.40 11.24
N ARG A 220 5.67 7.97 10.63
CA ARG A 220 4.42 7.58 11.31
C ARG A 220 4.21 6.07 11.25
N THR A 221 5.27 5.32 11.57
CA THR A 221 5.21 3.85 11.61
C THR A 221 5.34 3.34 13.03
N PHE A 222 4.57 2.30 13.36
CA PHE A 222 4.68 1.55 14.59
C PHE A 222 5.22 0.15 14.26
N LYS A 223 6.46 -0.12 14.66
CA LYS A 223 7.12 -1.40 14.37
C LYS A 223 6.90 -2.38 15.52
N LEU A 224 6.37 -3.54 15.17
CA LEU A 224 6.24 -4.68 16.06
C LEU A 224 7.57 -5.44 16.17
N PRO A 225 7.77 -6.19 17.27
CA PRO A 225 8.82 -7.20 17.30
C PRO A 225 8.56 -8.28 16.25
N ASP A 226 9.61 -9.04 15.92
CA ASP A 226 9.47 -10.21 15.06
C ASP A 226 8.62 -11.27 15.77
N LEU A 227 7.66 -11.83 15.04
CA LEU A 227 6.72 -12.82 15.51
C LEU A 227 7.12 -14.20 14.95
N TYR A 228 7.14 -15.21 15.81
CA TYR A 228 7.58 -16.56 15.46
C TYR A 228 6.44 -17.56 15.64
N LEU A 229 6.15 -18.31 14.59
CA LEU A 229 5.14 -19.38 14.59
C LEU A 229 5.81 -20.71 14.88
N PHE A 230 5.21 -21.52 15.75
CA PHE A 230 5.68 -22.87 16.06
C PHE A 230 4.61 -23.90 15.69
N PRO A 231 4.98 -25.10 15.23
CA PRO A 231 4.03 -26.18 15.02
C PRO A 231 3.40 -26.59 16.36
N PRO A 232 2.20 -27.21 16.33
CA PRO A 232 1.58 -27.72 17.53
C PRO A 232 2.51 -28.68 18.27
N GLY A 233 2.67 -28.46 19.57
CA GLY A 233 3.46 -29.34 20.43
C GLY A 233 2.91 -30.76 20.37
N ASN A 234 3.80 -31.76 20.17
CA ASN A 234 3.45 -33.16 20.33
C ASN A 234 3.38 -33.46 21.85
N ASP A 235 2.30 -33.05 22.51
CA ASP A 235 2.13 -33.25 23.95
C ASP A 235 1.75 -34.69 24.36
N ASP A 236 1.84 -35.68 23.46
CA ASP A 236 1.48 -37.07 23.72
C ASP A 236 2.57 -38.08 23.29
N ASN A 237 3.64 -38.21 24.07
CA ASN A 237 4.27 -39.50 24.44
C ASN A 237 5.49 -39.32 25.35
N ILE A 238 5.26 -38.89 26.59
CA ILE A 238 6.08 -39.37 27.71
C ILE A 238 5.13 -40.15 28.62
N GLY A 239 4.68 -41.29 28.09
CA GLY A 239 4.07 -42.33 28.90
C GLY A 239 5.13 -42.86 29.86
N LEU A 240 5.01 -42.45 31.12
CA LEU A 240 5.52 -43.19 32.27
C LEU A 240 4.90 -44.61 32.25
N ALA A 241 5.71 -45.62 31.90
CA ALA A 241 5.73 -46.96 32.48
C ALA A 241 6.84 -47.81 31.83
#